data_AF-A0A7S2KIC5-F1
#
_entry.id   AF-A0A7S2KIC5-F1
#
_cell.length_a   1.000
_cell.length_b   1.000
_cell.length_c   1.000
_cell.angle_alpha   90.00
_cell.angle_beta   90.00
_cell.angle_gamma   90.00
#
_symmetry.space_group_name_H-M   'P 1'
#
loop_
_entity.id
_entity.type
_entity.pdbx_description
1 polymer ?
#
loop_
_entity_poly.entity_id
_entity_poly.type
_entity_poly.pdbx_seq_one_letter_code
_entity_poly.pdbx_strand_id
1 'polypeptide(L)'
;MNNKAMLAKEAVEEEFAKELRVGHISAIDVISPCSIIAAVGDGMGHTTGVAGRFFNALGDAKINVMAMAQGCSERNISAVVLSSESTRALRAVHAAFRLSQTMVRVGVIASDELGHALLALLEKQRNKLMKTFDINVQVCAVVTQSGNGENGQLVVLDDKSTNESIGPRSLELATGGMGLLGAPAVSEDEPNSVVKAVDGGFSEMSKFLISEDVAHTVIFDCTADESIGEQHPEWLNAGVNVITANNTCLSGSRELRDAIEAAEHHYGKMSASYLREVTVGGGLPVIST
;
A
#
# COMPACT_ATOMS: atom_id res chain seq x y z
N MET A 1 -31.54 1.58 -16.04
CA MET A 1 -30.74 2.79 -15.77
C MET A 1 -30.07 3.40 -17.02
N ASN A 2 -30.45 3.03 -18.26
CA ASN A 2 -29.74 3.45 -19.49
C ASN A 2 -30.54 4.43 -20.40
N ASN A 3 -31.64 5.01 -19.92
CA ASN A 3 -32.59 5.70 -20.78
C ASN A 3 -32.04 7.05 -21.29
N LYS A 4 -31.36 7.84 -20.45
CA LYS A 4 -30.88 9.18 -20.84
C LYS A 4 -29.82 9.17 -21.95
N ALA A 5 -28.91 8.19 -21.94
CA ALA A 5 -27.87 8.09 -22.97
C ALA A 5 -28.47 7.72 -24.34
N MET A 6 -29.45 6.81 -24.35
CA MET A 6 -30.16 6.45 -25.58
C MET A 6 -31.02 7.61 -26.09
N LEU A 7 -31.75 8.31 -25.21
CA LEU A 7 -32.50 9.51 -25.59
C LEU A 7 -31.60 10.61 -26.16
N ALA A 8 -30.41 10.80 -25.57
CA ALA A 8 -29.44 11.75 -26.11
C ALA A 8 -28.94 11.33 -27.49
N LYS A 9 -28.65 10.04 -27.69
CA LYS A 9 -28.29 9.52 -29.02
C LYS A 9 -29.39 9.77 -30.05
N GLU A 10 -30.63 9.40 -29.74
CA GLU A 10 -31.78 9.60 -30.63
C GLU A 10 -31.97 11.08 -31.00
N ALA A 11 -31.88 11.98 -30.03
CA ALA A 11 -32.00 13.42 -30.27
C ALA A 11 -30.89 13.97 -31.18
N VAL A 12 -29.65 13.49 -31.02
CA VAL A 12 -28.52 13.90 -31.88
C VAL A 12 -28.66 13.28 -33.28
N GLU A 13 -29.10 12.03 -33.39
CA GLU A 13 -29.37 11.39 -34.69
C GLU A 13 -30.48 12.09 -35.47
N GLU A 14 -31.54 12.54 -34.79
CA GLU A 14 -32.63 13.30 -35.40
C GLU A 14 -32.17 14.68 -35.88
N GLU A 15 -31.46 15.44 -35.03
CA GLU A 15 -30.97 16.78 -35.37
C GLU A 15 -29.99 16.76 -36.55
N PHE A 16 -29.07 15.78 -36.59
CA PHE A 16 -28.04 15.64 -37.62
C PHE A 16 -28.39 14.63 -38.73
N ALA A 17 -29.67 14.32 -38.92
CA ALA A 17 -30.12 13.27 -39.85
C ALA A 17 -29.71 13.53 -41.32
N LYS A 18 -29.55 14.80 -41.73
CA LYS A 18 -29.13 15.15 -43.09
C LYS A 18 -27.63 14.90 -43.27
N GLU A 19 -26.83 15.33 -42.30
CA GLU A 19 -25.38 15.22 -42.28
C GLU A 19 -24.93 13.76 -42.21
N LEU A 20 -25.62 12.95 -41.40
CA LEU A 20 -25.42 11.49 -41.34
C LEU A 20 -25.70 10.83 -42.69
N ARG A 21 -26.78 11.23 -43.37
CA ARG A 21 -27.19 10.64 -44.66
C ARG A 21 -26.23 10.97 -45.79
N VAL A 22 -25.67 12.18 -45.79
CA VAL A 22 -24.69 12.63 -46.80
C VAL A 22 -23.27 12.17 -46.44
N GLY A 23 -23.06 11.59 -45.26
CA GLY A 23 -21.77 11.06 -44.80
C GLY A 23 -20.80 12.14 -44.31
N HIS A 24 -21.31 13.31 -43.92
CA HIS A 24 -20.50 14.38 -43.33
C HIS A 24 -20.12 14.10 -41.86
N ILE A 25 -20.90 13.25 -41.19
CA ILE A 25 -20.67 12.84 -39.80
C ILE A 25 -20.75 11.32 -39.73
N SER A 26 -19.89 10.72 -38.89
CA SER A 26 -19.89 9.28 -38.60
C SER A 26 -21.10 8.86 -37.76
N ALA A 27 -21.35 7.55 -37.69
CA ALA A 27 -22.36 6.99 -36.80
C ALA A 27 -22.12 7.41 -35.33
N ILE A 28 -23.21 7.58 -34.59
CA ILE A 28 -23.19 8.00 -33.18
C ILE A 28 -23.19 6.75 -32.30
N ASP A 29 -22.11 6.58 -31.55
CA ASP A 29 -21.95 5.48 -30.61
C ASP A 29 -22.18 5.92 -29.17
N VAL A 30 -22.81 5.05 -28.38
CA VAL A 30 -23.00 5.25 -26.93
C VAL A 30 -22.02 4.33 -26.21
N ILE A 31 -21.14 4.94 -25.42
CA ILE A 31 -20.19 4.20 -24.58
C ILE A 31 -20.67 4.28 -23.13
N SER A 32 -20.87 3.12 -22.52
CA SER A 32 -21.37 2.95 -21.14
C SER A 32 -20.94 1.57 -20.63
N PRO A 33 -20.65 1.40 -19.33
CA PRO A 33 -20.68 2.40 -18.27
C PRO A 33 -19.38 3.22 -18.19
N CYS A 34 -19.53 4.51 -17.88
CA CYS A 34 -18.43 5.45 -17.71
C CYS A 34 -18.48 6.10 -16.31
N SER A 35 -17.32 6.46 -15.79
CA SER A 35 -17.15 7.14 -14.51
C SER A 35 -16.42 8.46 -14.71
N ILE A 36 -16.74 9.45 -13.86
CA ILE A 36 -16.07 10.75 -13.86
C ILE A 36 -15.08 10.77 -12.70
N ILE A 37 -13.81 11.05 -13.00
CA ILE A 37 -12.77 11.35 -12.02
C ILE A 37 -12.55 12.85 -12.04
N ALA A 38 -12.62 13.50 -10.89
CA ALA A 38 -12.46 14.94 -10.77
C ALA A 38 -11.41 15.28 -9.70
N ALA A 39 -10.46 16.14 -10.06
CA ALA A 39 -9.58 16.82 -9.11
C ALA A 39 -10.16 18.21 -8.83
N VAL A 40 -10.35 18.52 -7.55
CA VAL A 40 -10.93 19.79 -7.08
C VAL A 40 -9.97 20.42 -6.08
N GLY A 41 -9.68 21.70 -6.24
CA GLY A 41 -8.74 22.40 -5.38
C GLY A 41 -8.74 23.90 -5.58
N ASP A 42 -8.54 24.64 -4.49
CA ASP A 42 -8.35 26.08 -4.54
C ASP A 42 -6.96 26.41 -5.10
N GLY A 43 -6.90 27.36 -6.03
CA GLY A 43 -5.64 27.80 -6.63
C GLY A 43 -5.08 26.90 -7.74
N MET A 44 -5.84 25.91 -8.24
CA MET A 44 -5.39 25.08 -9.38
C MET A 44 -5.12 25.91 -10.65
N GLY A 45 -5.94 26.91 -10.94
CA GLY A 45 -5.69 27.87 -12.04
C GLY A 45 -4.41 28.71 -11.88
N HIS A 46 -3.91 28.85 -10.65
CA HIS A 46 -2.68 29.60 -10.34
C HIS A 46 -1.46 28.69 -10.10
N THR A 47 -1.64 27.37 -10.12
CA THR A 47 -0.58 26.40 -9.85
C THR A 47 -0.21 25.66 -11.12
N THR A 48 0.93 26.02 -11.70
CA THR A 48 1.41 25.41 -12.95
C THR A 48 1.66 23.92 -12.75
N GLY A 49 1.23 23.10 -13.72
CA GLY A 49 1.51 21.66 -13.75
C GLY A 49 0.47 20.77 -13.07
N VAL A 50 -0.58 21.33 -12.46
CA VAL A 50 -1.70 20.55 -11.88
C VAL A 50 -2.40 19.69 -12.95
N ALA A 51 -2.83 20.29 -14.05
CA ALA A 51 -3.49 19.56 -15.15
C ALA A 51 -2.57 18.48 -15.74
N GLY A 52 -1.29 18.82 -15.97
CA GLY A 52 -0.30 17.88 -16.50
C GLY A 52 -0.09 16.69 -15.57
N ARG A 53 0.03 16.93 -14.26
CA ARG A 53 0.13 15.87 -13.24
C ARG A 53 -1.09 14.96 -13.25
N PHE A 54 -2.30 15.51 -13.35
CA PHE A 54 -3.55 14.75 -13.41
C PHE A 54 -3.60 13.82 -14.63
N PHE A 55 -3.33 14.33 -15.83
CA PHE A 55 -3.39 13.53 -17.04
C PHE A 55 -2.20 12.57 -17.20
N ASN A 56 -1.01 12.95 -16.74
CA ASN A 56 0.13 12.04 -16.68
C ASN A 56 -0.15 10.86 -15.75
N ALA A 57 -0.79 11.08 -14.59
CA ALA A 57 -1.16 9.99 -13.68
C ALA A 57 -2.08 8.95 -14.36
N LEU A 58 -3.06 9.41 -15.14
CA LEU A 58 -3.94 8.52 -15.91
C LEU A 58 -3.18 7.81 -17.03
N GLY A 59 -2.31 8.53 -17.74
CA GLY A 59 -1.46 7.99 -18.82
C GLY A 59 -0.47 6.92 -18.33
N ASP A 60 0.23 7.18 -17.22
CA ASP A 60 1.16 6.25 -16.59
C ASP A 60 0.45 4.97 -16.10
N ALA A 61 -0.79 5.12 -15.64
CA ALA A 61 -1.67 4.00 -15.28
C ALA A 61 -2.30 3.29 -16.50
N LYS A 62 -1.96 3.71 -17.72
CA LYS A 62 -2.49 3.20 -19.00
C LYS A 62 -4.01 3.28 -19.11
N ILE A 63 -4.60 4.36 -18.61
CA ILE A 63 -6.05 4.60 -18.62
C ILE A 63 -6.38 5.58 -19.73
N ASN A 64 -7.35 5.22 -20.57
CA ASN A 64 -7.79 6.09 -21.65
C ASN A 64 -8.77 7.15 -21.14
N VAL A 65 -8.55 8.41 -21.51
CA VAL A 65 -9.46 9.51 -21.21
C VAL A 65 -10.45 9.68 -22.35
N MET A 66 -11.73 9.43 -22.09
CA MET A 66 -12.79 9.46 -23.11
C MET A 66 -13.32 10.86 -23.36
N ALA A 67 -13.43 11.65 -22.30
CA ALA A 67 -13.82 13.05 -22.36
C ALA A 67 -13.15 13.80 -21.23
N MET A 68 -12.94 15.09 -21.42
CA MET A 68 -12.34 15.97 -20.42
C MET A 68 -13.12 17.28 -20.34
N ALA A 69 -13.25 17.81 -19.14
CA ALA A 69 -13.88 19.10 -18.89
C ALA A 69 -13.13 19.83 -17.78
N GLN A 70 -13.07 21.15 -17.88
CA GLN A 70 -12.54 22.02 -16.83
C GLN A 70 -13.59 23.08 -16.52
N GLY A 71 -13.89 23.25 -15.22
CA GLY A 71 -14.84 24.24 -14.77
C GLY A 71 -14.33 25.67 -14.99
N CYS A 72 -15.24 26.63 -15.21
CA CYS A 72 -14.91 28.04 -15.43
C CYS A 72 -14.24 28.73 -14.23
N SER A 73 -14.41 28.19 -13.02
CA SER A 73 -13.70 28.66 -11.83
C SER A 73 -12.25 28.20 -11.78
N GLU A 74 -11.83 27.33 -12.71
CA GLU A 74 -10.53 26.66 -12.74
C GLU A 74 -10.20 25.88 -11.46
N ARG A 75 -11.22 25.62 -10.63
CA ARG A 75 -11.15 24.82 -9.40
C ARG A 75 -11.51 23.35 -9.61
N ASN A 76 -11.76 22.93 -10.85
CA ASN A 76 -12.09 21.55 -11.15
C ASN A 76 -11.55 21.14 -12.53
N ILE A 77 -10.80 20.04 -12.56
CA ILE A 77 -10.47 19.30 -13.78
C ILE A 77 -11.12 17.93 -13.67
N SER A 78 -11.89 17.54 -14.68
CA SER A 78 -12.61 16.29 -14.73
C SER A 78 -12.27 15.49 -15.99
N ALA A 79 -12.14 14.17 -15.83
CA ALA A 79 -11.95 13.21 -16.91
C ALA A 79 -12.99 12.09 -16.81
N VAL A 80 -13.52 11.69 -17.96
CA VAL A 80 -14.39 10.52 -18.11
C VAL A 80 -13.53 9.33 -18.49
N VAL A 81 -13.69 8.23 -17.76
CA VAL A 81 -13.02 6.94 -17.99
C VAL A 81 -14.06 5.83 -18.03
N LEU A 82 -13.70 4.64 -18.54
CA LEU A 82 -14.57 3.47 -18.41
C LEU A 82 -14.78 3.12 -16.93
N SER A 83 -15.99 2.73 -16.54
CA SER A 83 -16.26 2.44 -15.12
C SER A 83 -15.43 1.28 -14.58
N SER A 84 -15.05 0.31 -15.43
CA SER A 84 -14.14 -0.78 -15.10
C SER A 84 -12.75 -0.31 -14.67
N GLU A 85 -12.33 0.91 -15.06
CA GLU A 85 -11.03 1.48 -14.75
C GLU A 85 -11.08 2.51 -13.62
N SER A 86 -12.28 2.82 -13.10
CA SER A 86 -12.51 3.93 -12.17
C SER A 86 -11.68 3.83 -10.89
N THR A 87 -11.60 2.66 -10.26
CA THR A 87 -10.79 2.44 -9.05
C THR A 87 -9.29 2.67 -9.32
N ARG A 88 -8.79 2.17 -10.47
CA ARG A 88 -7.38 2.34 -10.87
C ARG A 88 -7.09 3.81 -11.17
N ALA A 89 -7.99 4.50 -11.86
CA ALA A 89 -7.89 5.92 -12.16
C ALA A 89 -7.86 6.78 -10.90
N LEU A 90 -8.76 6.51 -9.95
CA LEU A 90 -8.81 7.19 -8.66
C LEU A 90 -7.50 7.00 -7.89
N ARG A 91 -7.02 5.75 -7.76
CA ARG A 91 -5.76 5.44 -7.07
C ARG A 91 -4.56 6.14 -7.71
N ALA A 92 -4.46 6.12 -9.04
CA ALA A 92 -3.37 6.76 -9.78
C ALA A 92 -3.35 8.29 -9.58
N VAL A 93 -4.51 8.94 -9.76
CA VAL A 93 -4.64 10.39 -9.54
C VAL A 93 -4.34 10.76 -8.09
N HIS A 94 -4.89 10.02 -7.13
CA HIS A 94 -4.66 10.27 -5.71
C HIS A 94 -3.17 10.17 -5.35
N ALA A 95 -2.49 9.13 -5.83
CA ALA A 95 -1.04 8.94 -5.64
C ALA A 95 -0.23 10.08 -6.27
N ALA A 96 -0.58 10.52 -7.48
CA ALA A 96 0.15 11.58 -8.18
C ALA A 96 0.09 12.94 -7.47
N PHE A 97 -1.04 13.25 -6.84
CA PHE A 97 -1.20 14.50 -6.09
C PHE A 97 -0.75 14.41 -4.64
N ARG A 98 -0.40 13.21 -4.13
CA ARG A 98 0.01 12.99 -2.74
C ARG A 98 -0.93 13.70 -1.74
N LEU A 99 -2.23 13.58 -1.99
CA LEU A 99 -3.26 14.29 -1.21
C LEU A 99 -3.47 13.70 0.19
N SER A 100 -2.82 12.57 0.49
CA SER A 100 -2.70 12.00 1.82
C SER A 100 -1.23 11.74 2.15
N GLN A 101 -0.89 11.77 3.44
CA GLN A 101 0.38 11.23 3.92
C GLN A 101 0.54 9.80 3.41
N THR A 102 1.76 9.42 3.05
CA THR A 102 2.02 8.04 2.66
C THR A 102 2.05 7.21 3.93
N MET A 103 0.93 6.54 4.24
CA MET A 103 0.86 5.59 5.33
C MET A 103 1.51 4.28 4.90
N VAL A 104 2.52 3.84 5.65
CA VAL A 104 3.18 2.55 5.48
C VAL A 104 2.87 1.68 6.68
N ARG A 105 2.13 0.60 6.46
CA ARG A 105 1.82 -0.40 7.48
C ARG A 105 2.94 -1.43 7.55
N VAL A 106 3.39 -1.71 8.76
CA VAL A 106 4.54 -2.55 9.04
C VAL A 106 4.10 -3.75 9.88
N GLY A 107 4.35 -4.95 9.34
CA GLY A 107 4.40 -6.19 10.10
C GLY A 107 5.83 -6.54 10.44
N VAL A 108 6.11 -6.96 11.67
CA VAL A 108 7.43 -7.43 12.09
C VAL A 108 7.33 -8.85 12.61
N ILE A 109 8.10 -9.77 12.01
CA ILE A 109 8.31 -11.11 12.52
C ILE A 109 9.66 -11.12 13.21
N ALA A 110 9.65 -11.21 14.54
CA ALA A 110 10.84 -11.10 15.38
C ALA A 110 11.03 -12.36 16.22
N SER A 111 12.21 -12.96 16.14
CA SER A 111 12.62 -14.07 17.01
C SER A 111 13.66 -13.64 18.07
N ASP A 112 14.22 -12.44 17.97
CA ASP A 112 15.49 -12.08 18.64
C ASP A 112 15.73 -10.55 18.81
N GLU A 113 16.96 -10.20 19.22
CA GLU A 113 17.45 -8.82 19.40
C GLU A 113 17.34 -7.94 18.15
N LEU A 114 17.36 -8.51 16.94
CA LEU A 114 17.28 -7.74 15.70
C LEU A 114 15.90 -7.10 15.55
N GLY A 115 14.84 -7.85 15.84
CA GLY A 115 13.47 -7.32 15.81
C GLY A 115 13.27 -6.17 16.80
N HIS A 116 13.84 -6.28 17.99
CA HIS A 116 13.82 -5.19 18.98
C HIS A 116 14.56 -3.95 18.51
N ALA A 117 15.77 -4.12 17.97
CA ALA A 117 16.57 -3.01 17.46
C ALA A 117 15.86 -2.31 16.29
N LEU A 118 15.21 -3.07 15.41
CA LEU A 118 14.40 -2.54 14.32
C LEU A 118 13.23 -1.70 14.84
N LEU A 119 12.45 -2.24 15.79
CA LEU A 119 11.28 -1.54 16.33
C LEU A 119 11.70 -0.23 17.04
N ALA A 120 12.77 -0.26 17.83
CA ALA A 120 13.33 0.94 18.45
C ALA A 120 13.84 1.95 17.42
N LEU A 121 14.44 1.48 16.32
CA LEU A 121 14.89 2.35 15.22
C LEU A 121 13.70 3.01 14.51
N LEU A 122 12.65 2.25 14.21
CA LEU A 122 11.43 2.76 13.58
C LEU A 122 10.80 3.86 14.44
N GLU A 123 10.68 3.62 15.75
CA GLU A 123 10.16 4.61 16.70
C GLU A 123 11.00 5.90 16.68
N LYS A 124 12.33 5.75 16.79
CA LYS A 124 13.27 6.89 16.81
C LYS A 124 13.27 7.69 15.50
N GLN A 125 13.10 7.03 14.36
CA GLN A 125 13.16 7.68 13.04
C GLN A 125 11.80 8.20 12.56
N ARG A 126 10.69 7.76 13.14
CA ARG A 126 9.34 8.10 12.66
C ARG A 126 9.09 9.61 12.51
N ASN A 127 9.50 10.41 13.50
CA ASN A 127 9.34 11.87 13.44
C ASN A 127 10.12 12.49 12.27
N LYS A 128 11.30 11.94 11.96
CA LYS A 128 12.11 12.35 10.81
C LYS A 128 11.45 11.90 9.51
N LEU A 129 10.96 10.66 9.46
CA LEU A 129 10.23 10.13 8.31
C LEU A 129 9.00 10.98 7.97
N MET A 130 8.22 11.36 8.97
CA MET A 130 7.06 12.20 8.78
C MET A 130 7.44 13.64 8.39
N LYS A 131 8.36 14.30 9.11
CA LYS A 131 8.72 15.70 8.82
C LYS A 131 9.49 15.89 7.52
N THR A 132 10.33 14.94 7.14
CA THR A 132 11.23 15.07 5.99
C THR A 132 10.65 14.44 4.73
N PHE A 133 9.92 13.34 4.86
CA PHE A 133 9.44 12.56 3.71
C PHE A 133 7.92 12.48 3.60
N ASP A 134 7.17 13.03 4.58
CA ASP A 134 5.70 12.90 4.69
C ASP A 134 5.21 11.44 4.64
N ILE A 135 6.03 10.57 5.26
CA ILE A 135 5.75 9.15 5.41
C ILE A 135 5.36 8.90 6.86
N ASN A 136 4.16 8.36 7.05
CA ASN A 136 3.70 7.88 8.34
C ASN A 136 3.91 6.36 8.41
N VAL A 137 4.83 5.92 9.28
CA VAL A 137 5.12 4.50 9.48
C VAL A 137 4.36 4.01 10.71
N GLN A 138 3.53 2.99 10.52
CA GLN A 138 2.72 2.39 11.57
C GLN A 138 3.05 0.91 11.69
N VAL A 139 3.49 0.47 12.87
CA VAL A 139 3.64 -0.96 13.15
C VAL A 139 2.30 -1.48 13.64
N CYS A 140 1.70 -2.37 12.86
CA CYS A 140 0.34 -2.85 13.10
C CYS A 140 0.33 -4.27 13.68
N ALA A 141 1.38 -5.04 13.41
CA ALA A 141 1.51 -6.41 13.86
C ALA A 141 2.96 -6.74 14.23
N VAL A 142 3.13 -7.41 15.36
CA VAL A 142 4.40 -8.03 15.75
C VAL A 142 4.15 -9.49 16.07
N VAL A 143 4.88 -10.40 15.44
CA VAL A 143 4.86 -11.82 15.75
C VAL A 143 6.14 -12.17 16.48
N THR A 144 5.99 -12.77 17.66
CA THR A 144 7.14 -13.25 18.44
C THR A 144 7.13 -14.77 18.54
N GLN A 145 8.31 -15.38 18.37
CA GLN A 145 8.50 -16.80 18.62
C GLN A 145 8.64 -17.03 20.11
N SER A 146 7.61 -17.61 20.75
CA SER A 146 7.74 -18.10 22.12
C SER A 146 8.57 -19.40 22.09
N GLY A 147 9.59 -19.47 22.94
CA GLY A 147 10.50 -20.61 23.04
C GLY A 147 9.79 -21.87 23.51
N ASN A 148 9.16 -22.59 22.58
CA ASN A 148 8.95 -24.05 22.50
C ASN A 148 7.76 -24.34 21.56
N GLY A 149 8.03 -24.49 20.27
CA GLY A 149 7.12 -25.20 19.34
C GLY A 149 6.07 -24.37 18.60
N GLU A 150 6.28 -24.23 17.29
CA GLU A 150 5.35 -24.08 16.15
C GLU A 150 4.27 -22.99 16.13
N ASN A 151 3.89 -22.32 17.23
CA ASN A 151 2.94 -21.21 17.17
C ASN A 151 3.52 -19.95 17.82
N GLY A 152 4.05 -19.06 16.98
CA GLY A 152 4.33 -17.69 17.39
C GLY A 152 3.06 -16.98 17.87
N GLN A 153 3.19 -16.05 18.80
CA GLN A 153 2.07 -15.23 19.23
C GLN A 153 1.99 -13.99 18.34
N LEU A 154 0.83 -13.75 17.72
CA LEU A 154 0.57 -12.50 17.01
C LEU A 154 0.08 -11.47 18.02
N VAL A 155 0.80 -10.36 18.11
CA VAL A 155 0.41 -9.18 18.85
C VAL A 155 -0.03 -8.11 17.86
N VAL A 156 -1.34 -7.85 17.84
CA VAL A 156 -1.94 -6.76 17.05
C VAL A 156 -1.94 -5.50 17.92
N LEU A 157 -1.35 -4.44 17.38
CA LEU A 157 -1.30 -3.13 18.00
C LEU A 157 -2.46 -2.26 17.51
N ASP A 158 -2.98 -1.37 18.36
CA ASP A 158 -4.13 -0.52 18.03
C ASP A 158 -3.92 0.26 16.72
N ASP A 159 -4.98 0.26 15.89
CA ASP A 159 -5.05 0.94 14.60
C ASP A 159 -5.72 2.32 14.70
N LYS A 160 -5.88 2.85 15.91
CA LYS A 160 -6.34 4.23 16.05
C LYS A 160 -5.32 5.12 15.33
N SER A 161 -5.80 5.82 14.31
CA SER A 161 -5.15 6.85 13.47
C SER A 161 -4.49 8.02 14.22
N THR A 162 -4.12 7.82 15.49
CA THR A 162 -3.37 8.78 16.28
C THR A 162 -1.92 8.76 15.80
N ASN A 163 -1.39 9.93 15.49
CA ASN A 163 0.02 10.15 15.16
C ASN A 163 0.98 9.86 16.35
N GLU A 164 0.59 9.04 17.31
CA GLU A 164 1.27 8.83 18.59
C GLU A 164 2.13 7.56 18.60
N SER A 165 3.23 7.59 19.36
CA SER A 165 4.34 6.60 19.37
C SER A 165 3.93 5.22 19.79
N ILE A 166 4.52 4.20 19.13
CA ILE A 166 4.67 2.88 19.75
C ILE A 166 5.47 3.14 21.00
N GLY A 167 4.85 3.02 22.18
CA GLY A 167 5.57 3.23 23.41
C GLY A 167 6.62 2.13 23.58
N PRO A 168 7.74 2.40 24.28
CA PRO A 168 8.75 1.39 24.60
C PRO A 168 8.17 0.17 25.34
N ARG A 169 6.97 0.30 25.91
CA ARG A 169 6.24 -0.74 26.63
C ARG A 169 5.34 -1.62 25.75
N SER A 170 4.79 -1.09 24.64
CA SER A 170 4.10 -1.90 23.63
C SER A 170 5.07 -2.87 22.96
N LEU A 171 6.34 -2.44 22.85
CA LEU A 171 7.47 -3.27 22.44
C LEU A 171 7.79 -4.37 23.47
N GLU A 172 7.85 -4.05 24.77
CA GLU A 172 8.06 -5.05 25.85
C GLU A 172 6.93 -6.08 25.95
N LEU A 173 5.68 -5.65 25.76
CA LEU A 173 4.50 -6.50 25.78
C LEU A 173 4.42 -7.42 24.55
N ALA A 174 4.84 -6.93 23.38
CA ALA A 174 4.90 -7.75 22.16
C ALA A 174 5.93 -8.89 22.27
N THR A 175 6.97 -8.70 23.08
CA THR A 175 8.16 -9.56 23.15
C THR A 175 8.27 -10.39 24.43
N GLY A 176 7.18 -10.57 25.16
CA GLY A 176 7.14 -11.54 26.26
C GLY A 176 8.01 -11.19 27.47
N GLY A 177 8.21 -9.91 27.78
CA GLY A 177 8.69 -9.51 29.10
C GLY A 177 10.13 -9.88 29.47
N MET A 178 11.08 -9.89 28.54
CA MET A 178 12.50 -9.69 28.90
C MET A 178 12.74 -8.20 29.09
N GLY A 179 12.76 -7.80 30.37
CA GLY A 179 12.42 -6.45 30.81
C GLY A 179 13.44 -5.34 30.58
N LEU A 180 12.90 -4.12 30.51
CA LEU A 180 13.53 -2.87 30.90
C LEU A 180 12.85 -2.38 32.20
N LEU A 181 13.28 -2.93 33.34
CA LEU A 181 13.17 -2.35 34.70
C LEU A 181 11.96 -1.42 35.01
N GLY A 182 10.87 -2.01 35.49
CA GLY A 182 10.12 -1.52 36.67
C GLY A 182 9.20 -0.31 36.52
N ALA A 183 8.11 -0.40 35.75
CA ALA A 183 7.03 0.60 35.77
C ALA A 183 5.64 -0.03 36.10
N PRO A 184 4.75 0.66 36.85
CA PRO A 184 3.45 0.13 37.28
C PRO A 184 2.43 0.09 36.12
N ALA A 185 1.38 -0.72 36.26
CA ALA A 185 0.30 -0.92 35.28
C ALA A 185 -0.49 0.37 35.00
N VAL A 186 -0.86 0.63 33.73
CA VAL A 186 -1.68 1.79 33.34
C VAL A 186 -2.78 1.39 32.33
N SER A 187 -3.86 2.19 32.37
CA SER A 187 -5.24 2.10 31.86
C SER A 187 -5.47 1.93 30.35
N GLU A 188 -6.65 1.40 30.01
CA GLU A 188 -7.21 1.13 28.66
C GLU A 188 -7.28 2.34 27.68
N ASP A 189 -6.90 3.54 28.10
CA ASP A 189 -7.02 4.78 27.33
C ASP A 189 -5.72 5.23 26.61
N GLU A 190 -4.64 4.45 26.63
CA GLU A 190 -3.37 4.79 25.93
C GLU A 190 -3.29 4.25 24.47
N PRO A 191 -2.76 5.04 23.52
CA PRO A 191 -2.58 4.64 22.11
C PRO A 191 -1.46 3.61 21.93
N ASN A 192 -1.59 2.76 20.90
CA ASN A 192 -0.73 1.58 20.67
C ASN A 192 -0.73 0.57 21.84
N SER A 193 -1.83 0.52 22.58
CA SER A 193 -2.11 -0.60 23.48
C SER A 193 -2.25 -1.90 22.68
N VAL A 194 -1.88 -3.02 23.30
CA VAL A 194 -2.11 -4.34 22.70
C VAL A 194 -3.61 -4.54 22.57
N VAL A 195 -4.10 -4.57 21.33
CA VAL A 195 -5.54 -4.73 21.05
C VAL A 195 -5.92 -6.20 21.03
N LYS A 196 -5.03 -7.07 20.56
CA LYS A 196 -5.31 -8.50 20.47
C LYS A 196 -4.03 -9.32 20.47
N ALA A 197 -3.96 -10.31 21.36
CA ALA A 197 -3.03 -11.43 21.22
C ALA A 197 -3.78 -12.61 20.58
N VAL A 198 -3.28 -13.14 19.46
CA VAL A 198 -3.92 -14.22 18.70
C VAL A 198 -2.99 -15.40 18.58
N ASP A 199 -3.50 -16.58 18.90
CA ASP A 199 -2.85 -17.86 18.62
C ASP A 199 -2.99 -18.17 17.11
N GLY A 200 -1.87 -18.44 16.44
CA GLY A 200 -1.82 -18.60 14.97
C GLY A 200 -0.72 -17.78 14.29
N GLY A 201 -0.05 -16.90 15.05
CA GLY A 201 1.23 -16.28 14.71
C GLY A 201 1.27 -15.64 13.32
N PHE A 202 2.13 -16.20 12.45
CA PHE A 202 2.45 -15.64 11.14
C PHE A 202 1.30 -15.75 10.13
N SER A 203 0.49 -16.82 10.16
CA SER A 203 -0.58 -17.04 9.17
C SER A 203 -1.75 -16.09 9.38
N GLU A 204 -2.01 -15.71 10.63
CA GLU A 204 -2.99 -14.67 10.95
C GLU A 204 -2.44 -13.26 10.68
N MET A 205 -1.12 -13.06 10.83
CA MET A 205 -0.48 -11.78 10.49
C MET A 205 -0.63 -11.46 9.01
N SER A 206 -0.37 -12.43 8.12
CA SER A 206 -0.49 -12.23 6.68
C SER A 206 -1.92 -11.87 6.30
N LYS A 207 -2.92 -12.59 6.83
CA LYS A 207 -4.34 -12.26 6.63
C LYS A 207 -4.68 -10.86 7.12
N PHE A 208 -4.23 -10.48 8.31
CA PHE A 208 -4.49 -9.16 8.89
C PHE A 208 -3.92 -8.04 7.99
N LEU A 209 -2.64 -8.15 7.61
CA LEU A 209 -1.96 -7.15 6.80
C LEU A 209 -2.46 -7.07 5.35
N ILE A 210 -2.98 -8.17 4.80
CA ILE A 210 -3.52 -8.25 3.42
C ILE A 210 -5.02 -7.87 3.38
N SER A 211 -5.75 -8.03 4.48
CA SER A 211 -7.21 -7.79 4.52
C SER A 211 -7.62 -6.31 4.44
N GLU A 212 -6.69 -5.40 4.70
CA GLU A 212 -6.96 -3.96 4.71
C GLU A 212 -6.51 -3.30 3.41
N ASP A 213 -7.37 -2.44 2.83
CA ASP A 213 -7.22 -1.81 1.52
C ASP A 213 -6.20 -0.64 1.55
N VAL A 214 -5.06 -0.84 2.20
CA VAL A 214 -3.98 0.15 2.35
C VAL A 214 -2.91 -0.08 1.29
N ALA A 215 -2.58 0.96 0.54
CA ALA A 215 -1.75 0.86 -0.66
C ALA A 215 -0.28 0.48 -0.41
N HIS A 216 0.21 0.61 0.83
CA HIS A 216 1.62 0.38 1.17
C HIS A 216 1.77 -0.45 2.45
N THR A 217 1.97 -1.75 2.26
CA THR A 217 2.25 -2.71 3.34
C THR A 217 3.65 -3.29 3.17
N VAL A 218 4.37 -3.44 4.28
CA VAL A 218 5.68 -4.07 4.34
C VAL A 218 5.75 -5.07 5.50
N ILE A 219 6.36 -6.22 5.24
CA ILE A 219 6.70 -7.22 6.25
C ILE A 219 8.21 -7.25 6.43
N PHE A 220 8.66 -7.14 7.69
CA PHE A 220 10.03 -7.39 8.09
C PHE A 220 10.15 -8.82 8.63
N ASP A 221 10.89 -9.65 7.93
CA ASP A 221 11.28 -10.98 8.40
C ASP A 221 12.67 -10.90 9.03
N CYS A 222 12.72 -10.87 10.36
CA CYS A 222 13.95 -10.89 11.15
C CYS A 222 14.25 -12.28 11.72
N THR A 223 13.71 -13.34 11.11
CA THR A 223 13.89 -14.72 11.61
C THR A 223 15.00 -15.45 10.86
N ALA A 224 15.35 -16.64 11.35
CA ALA A 224 16.14 -17.62 10.62
C ALA A 224 15.31 -18.88 10.27
N ASP A 225 13.99 -18.76 10.32
CA ASP A 225 13.04 -19.86 10.17
C ASP A 225 12.72 -20.09 8.68
N GLU A 226 13.00 -21.29 8.18
CA GLU A 226 12.77 -21.64 6.77
C GLU A 226 11.27 -21.62 6.41
N SER A 227 10.39 -22.01 7.35
CA SER A 227 8.93 -22.03 7.13
C SER A 227 8.32 -20.64 6.94
N ILE A 228 8.97 -19.60 7.49
CA ILE A 228 8.62 -18.20 7.26
C ILE A 228 9.09 -17.78 5.87
N GLY A 229 10.31 -18.17 5.50
CA GLY A 229 10.88 -17.90 4.18
C GLY A 229 10.05 -18.46 3.03
N GLU A 230 9.43 -19.62 3.22
CA GLU A 230 8.53 -20.27 2.24
C GLU A 230 7.27 -19.45 1.90
N GLN A 231 6.87 -18.50 2.76
CA GLN A 231 5.68 -17.67 2.55
C GLN A 231 5.96 -16.38 1.78
N HIS A 232 7.24 -16.01 1.62
CA HIS A 232 7.65 -14.81 0.91
C HIS A 232 7.05 -14.66 -0.50
N PRO A 233 7.02 -15.71 -1.35
CA PRO A 233 6.41 -15.61 -2.67
C PRO A 233 4.92 -15.26 -2.61
N GLU A 234 4.19 -15.78 -1.63
CA GLU A 234 2.76 -15.50 -1.46
C GLU A 234 2.52 -14.02 -1.13
N TRP A 235 3.29 -13.47 -0.18
CA TRP A 235 3.19 -12.07 0.21
C TRP A 235 3.54 -11.11 -0.93
N LEU A 236 4.60 -11.41 -1.68
CA LEU A 236 5.00 -10.62 -2.85
C LEU A 236 3.91 -10.62 -3.93
N ASN A 237 3.33 -11.79 -4.23
CA ASN A 237 2.24 -11.91 -5.20
C ASN A 237 0.95 -11.20 -4.72
N ALA A 238 0.74 -11.10 -3.41
CA ALA A 238 -0.33 -10.30 -2.82
C ALA A 238 -0.04 -8.78 -2.85
N GLY A 239 1.13 -8.35 -3.34
CA GLY A 239 1.52 -6.94 -3.41
C GLY A 239 2.15 -6.39 -2.12
N VAL A 240 2.52 -7.26 -1.18
CA VAL A 240 3.17 -6.87 0.08
C VAL A 240 4.68 -6.84 -0.09
N ASN A 241 5.30 -5.71 0.26
CA ASN A 241 6.76 -5.59 0.22
C ASN A 241 7.39 -6.43 1.34
N VAL A 242 8.52 -7.05 1.08
CA VAL A 242 9.22 -7.90 2.06
C VAL A 242 10.65 -7.38 2.25
N ILE A 243 11.05 -7.22 3.51
CA ILE A 243 12.42 -6.91 3.90
C ILE A 243 12.89 -8.04 4.81
N THR A 244 13.87 -8.81 4.39
CA THR A 244 14.30 -10.01 5.12
C THR A 244 15.77 -9.93 5.56
N ALA A 245 16.04 -10.41 6.76
CA ALA A 245 17.35 -10.81 7.25
C ALA A 245 17.51 -12.34 7.31
N ASN A 246 16.52 -13.09 6.82
CA ASN A 246 16.50 -14.54 6.85
C ASN A 246 17.32 -15.13 5.70
N ASN A 247 18.48 -15.66 6.07
CA ASN A 247 19.43 -16.23 5.10
C ASN A 247 18.93 -17.52 4.46
N THR A 248 18.00 -18.24 5.09
CA THR A 248 17.50 -19.53 4.56
C THR A 248 16.68 -19.35 3.27
N CYS A 249 16.02 -18.20 3.10
CA CYS A 249 15.26 -17.88 1.89
C CYS A 249 16.10 -17.88 0.61
N LEU A 250 17.38 -17.49 0.75
CA LEU A 250 18.33 -17.32 -0.36
C LEU A 250 19.36 -18.42 -0.46
N SER A 251 19.65 -19.09 0.65
CA SER A 251 20.60 -20.21 0.69
C SER A 251 19.90 -21.57 0.66
N GLY A 252 18.57 -21.60 0.77
CA GLY A 252 17.75 -22.80 0.72
C GLY A 252 17.54 -23.35 -0.68
N SER A 253 16.39 -24.01 -0.88
CA SER A 253 16.06 -24.70 -2.11
C SER A 253 16.10 -23.78 -3.34
N ARG A 254 16.40 -24.35 -4.51
CA ARG A 254 16.38 -23.59 -5.76
C ARG A 254 14.95 -23.19 -6.11
N GLU A 255 14.02 -24.08 -5.80
CA GLU A 255 12.58 -23.91 -6.01
C GLU A 255 12.05 -22.67 -5.28
N LEU A 256 12.44 -22.47 -4.00
CA LEU A 256 12.04 -21.30 -3.23
C LEU A 256 12.61 -20.00 -3.81
N ARG A 257 13.89 -20.00 -4.19
CA ARG A 257 14.53 -18.83 -4.81
C ARG A 257 13.86 -18.43 -6.12
N ASP A 258 13.64 -19.41 -7.00
CA ASP A 258 13.00 -19.18 -8.30
C ASP A 258 11.56 -18.65 -8.09
N ALA A 259 10.85 -19.12 -7.06
CA ALA A 259 9.51 -18.61 -6.70
C ALA A 259 9.53 -17.15 -6.20
N ILE A 260 10.53 -16.78 -5.39
CA ILE A 260 10.71 -15.38 -4.93
C ILE A 260 11.03 -14.46 -6.12
N GLU A 261 11.96 -14.86 -6.98
CA GLU A 261 12.34 -14.07 -8.17
C GLU A 261 11.15 -13.91 -9.14
N ALA A 262 10.37 -14.98 -9.34
CA ALA A 262 9.15 -14.90 -10.14
C ALA A 262 8.11 -13.93 -9.55
N ALA A 263 7.95 -13.92 -8.21
CA ALA A 263 7.01 -13.05 -7.53
C ALA A 263 7.43 -11.56 -7.59
N GLU A 264 8.73 -11.27 -7.47
CA GLU A 264 9.28 -9.91 -7.66
C GLU A 264 9.04 -9.35 -9.07
N HIS A 265 8.98 -10.21 -10.08
CA HIS A 265 8.78 -9.78 -11.45
C HIS A 265 7.33 -9.91 -11.94
N HIS A 266 6.42 -10.44 -11.11
CA HIS A 266 5.07 -10.81 -11.51
C HIS A 266 4.26 -9.66 -12.12
N TYR A 267 4.36 -8.45 -11.57
CA TYR A 267 3.67 -7.25 -12.04
C TYR A 267 4.62 -6.19 -12.65
N GLY A 268 5.83 -6.59 -13.02
CA GLY A 268 6.85 -5.69 -13.57
C GLY A 268 7.18 -4.52 -12.64
N LYS A 269 7.02 -3.28 -13.10
CA LYS A 269 7.32 -2.08 -12.29
C LYS A 269 6.36 -1.86 -11.11
N MET A 270 5.23 -2.56 -11.07
CA MET A 270 4.22 -2.47 -10.01
C MET A 270 4.30 -3.63 -9.03
N SER A 271 5.27 -4.54 -9.21
CA SER A 271 5.50 -5.64 -8.26
C SER A 271 5.91 -5.13 -6.89
N ALA A 272 5.60 -5.93 -5.87
CA ALA A 272 6.15 -5.73 -4.54
C ALA A 272 7.68 -5.79 -4.57
N SER A 273 8.30 -4.96 -3.74
CA SER A 273 9.76 -4.95 -3.57
C SER A 273 10.17 -6.00 -2.56
N TYR A 274 11.26 -6.71 -2.87
CA TYR A 274 11.92 -7.61 -1.95
C TYR A 274 13.34 -7.10 -1.65
N LEU A 275 13.59 -6.74 -0.40
CA LEU A 275 14.90 -6.24 0.03
C LEU A 275 15.58 -7.27 0.94
N ARG A 276 16.85 -7.54 0.63
CA ARG A 276 17.63 -8.63 1.22
C ARG A 276 19.03 -8.21 1.66
N GLU A 277 19.29 -6.91 1.74
CA GLU A 277 20.63 -6.34 2.00
C GLU A 277 21.28 -6.96 3.24
N VAL A 278 20.53 -7.04 4.33
CA VAL A 278 21.01 -7.51 5.64
C VAL A 278 21.36 -9.00 5.69
N THR A 279 21.08 -9.78 4.62
CA THR A 279 21.43 -11.20 4.54
C THR A 279 22.92 -11.44 4.27
N VAL A 280 23.64 -10.46 3.72
CA VAL A 280 25.07 -10.58 3.39
C VAL A 280 25.80 -9.32 3.85
N GLY A 281 26.91 -9.48 4.58
CA GLY A 281 27.70 -8.33 5.04
C GLY A 281 27.03 -7.52 6.17
N GLY A 282 25.89 -7.97 6.68
CA GLY A 282 25.19 -7.35 7.81
C GLY A 282 24.71 -5.94 7.47
N GLY A 283 25.21 -4.94 8.19
CA GLY A 283 24.85 -3.53 7.97
C GLY A 283 25.61 -2.84 6.82
N LEU A 284 26.46 -3.56 6.09
CA LEU A 284 27.21 -3.00 4.96
C LEU A 284 26.38 -3.09 3.68
N PRO A 285 26.30 -2.03 2.86
CA PRO A 285 25.62 -2.08 1.57
C PRO A 285 26.49 -2.85 0.57
N VAL A 286 26.26 -4.15 0.43
CA VAL A 286 27.00 -5.07 -0.43
C VAL A 286 26.16 -5.55 -1.63
N ILE A 287 24.85 -5.63 -1.48
CA ILE A 287 23.91 -6.15 -2.48
C ILE A 287 23.33 -5.02 -3.35
N SER A 288 22.98 -3.88 -2.75
CA SER A 288 22.34 -2.73 -3.45
C SER A 288 23.30 -1.71 -4.06
N THR A 289 24.60 -2.04 -4.19
CA THR A 289 25.63 -1.16 -4.81
C THR A 289 25.49 -1.04 -6.31
#